data_AF-A0AAE0A415-F1
#
_entry.id   AF-A0AAE0A415-F1
#
_cell.length_a   1.000
_cell.length_b   1.000
_cell.length_c   1.000
_cell.angle_alpha   90.00
_cell.angle_beta   90.00
_cell.angle_gamma   90.00
#
_symmetry.space_group_name_H-M   'P 1'
#
loop_
_entity.id
_entity.type
_entity.pdbx_description
1 polymer ?
#
loop_
_entity_poly.entity_id
_entity_poly.type
_entity_poly.pdbx_seq_one_letter_code
_entity_poly.pdbx_strand_id
1 'polypeptide(L)'
;MLRIKRVPTVVSNYQKDEAEEGAPRGGGCGRNCLNKCCIQGAKLPLYAFKKVNQTETEKGLLGHETKELPVEFLDSLLLGEWEDRVQRGLFRYDVTACETKVIPGQYGFIAQLNEGRHLKKRPTEFRVDKVLQPFDGSKFNFTKVGQEEVLFQFEASEDGEVQFLPNAPVSVENAPSVVAINVSPIEYGHVLLIPRILECLPQRIDHESLLLALHMAVEAGNPYFRMGYNSLGAFATINHLHFQAYYLAVPFPIEKAPTKKITTSAGGVKISELLNYPVRGLVFEGGNALQDLSNTVSDACICLQDNNIPYNVLISDCGKRVFLLPQCYAEKQALGEVSSELLDTQVNPAVWEISGHMVLKRKKDYEEASEENAWRLLAVVSLSEERFQEVNALIFEAIACAGNANEDIAERSLGEADDKPQSHEEVDAINNSSCPAMVSGTHECLVLQ
;
A
#
# COMPACT_ATOMS: atom_id res chain seq x y z
N MET A 1 4.79 -20.59 -18.60
CA MET A 1 5.74 -19.63 -17.99
C MET A 1 5.68 -18.35 -18.82
N LEU A 2 5.00 -17.31 -18.33
CA LEU A 2 4.80 -16.07 -19.07
C LEU A 2 6.11 -15.26 -19.11
N ARG A 3 6.62 -14.97 -20.32
CA ARG A 3 7.86 -14.21 -20.53
C ARG A 3 7.53 -12.78 -20.98
N ILE A 4 7.75 -11.82 -20.10
CA ILE A 4 7.69 -10.39 -20.43
C ILE A 4 9.06 -9.94 -20.94
N LYS A 5 9.12 -9.26 -22.10
CA LYS A 5 10.37 -8.70 -22.66
C LYS A 5 10.93 -7.64 -21.71
N ARG A 6 12.19 -7.80 -21.28
CA ARG A 6 12.94 -6.80 -20.49
C ARG A 6 13.58 -5.78 -21.43
N VAL A 7 13.39 -4.50 -21.13
CA VAL A 7 14.13 -3.38 -21.75
C VAL A 7 15.09 -2.83 -20.69
N PRO A 8 16.36 -2.50 -21.02
CA PRO A 8 17.30 -1.95 -20.05
C PRO A 8 16.83 -0.57 -19.53
N THR A 9 16.94 -0.33 -18.22
CA THR A 9 16.62 0.98 -17.64
C THR A 9 17.70 1.45 -16.67
N VAL A 10 17.96 2.76 -16.69
CA VAL A 10 18.88 3.44 -15.79
C VAL A 10 18.30 3.48 -14.36
N VAL A 11 19.08 2.99 -13.40
CA VAL A 11 18.73 2.83 -11.99
C VAL A 11 19.10 4.07 -11.16
N SER A 12 18.78 4.11 -9.84
CA SER A 12 18.95 5.31 -8.97
C SER A 12 20.38 5.91 -9.03
N ASN A 13 20.54 7.17 -8.63
CA ASN A 13 21.84 7.85 -8.53
C ASN A 13 22.90 7.03 -7.74
N TYR A 14 22.47 6.12 -6.85
CA TYR A 14 23.34 5.23 -6.06
C TYR A 14 23.49 3.80 -6.61
N GLN A 15 23.10 3.60 -7.86
CA GLN A 15 22.92 2.26 -8.44
C GLN A 15 23.43 2.13 -9.87
N LYS A 16 24.33 3.03 -10.30
CA LYS A 16 25.32 2.57 -11.26
C LYS A 16 26.06 1.43 -10.57
N ASP A 17 25.93 0.23 -11.11
CA ASP A 17 26.87 -0.86 -10.86
C ASP A 17 28.23 -0.44 -11.45
N GLU A 18 28.91 0.49 -10.79
CA GLU A 18 30.36 0.56 -10.86
C GLU A 18 30.84 -0.59 -9.97
N ALA A 19 30.95 -1.75 -10.60
CA ALA A 19 31.78 -2.81 -10.11
C ALA A 19 33.16 -2.22 -9.80
N GLU A 20 33.63 -2.47 -8.58
CA GLU A 20 35.04 -2.40 -8.20
C GLU A 20 35.76 -1.05 -8.35
N GLU A 21 35.39 -0.03 -7.58
CA GLU A 21 36.39 0.94 -7.13
C GLU A 21 36.28 1.24 -5.63
N GLY A 22 37.23 0.66 -4.87
CA GLY A 22 37.73 1.14 -3.58
C GLY A 22 36.72 1.27 -2.44
N ALA A 23 36.64 0.26 -1.57
CA ALA A 23 36.04 0.41 -0.25
C ALA A 23 36.67 1.63 0.49
N PRO A 24 35.89 2.66 0.85
CA PRO A 24 36.41 3.76 1.66
C PRO A 24 36.79 3.24 3.05
N ARG A 25 37.80 3.85 3.65
CA ARG A 25 38.28 3.54 5.02
C ARG A 25 37.34 4.09 6.10
N GLY A 26 36.08 3.66 6.08
CA GLY A 26 35.06 3.95 7.09
C GLY A 26 33.94 2.90 6.92
N GLY A 27 33.48 2.28 8.01
CA GLY A 27 32.54 1.16 7.95
C GLY A 27 31.30 1.45 7.08
N GLY A 28 30.89 0.47 6.28
CA GLY A 28 29.69 0.54 5.42
C GLY A 28 29.95 0.31 3.93
N CYS A 29 28.90 0.41 3.10
CA CYS A 29 28.98 0.14 1.66
C CYS A 29 29.35 1.37 0.81
N GLY A 30 29.67 2.51 1.43
CA GLY A 30 29.99 3.77 0.74
C GLY A 30 28.77 4.51 0.14
N ARG A 31 27.57 3.92 0.18
CA ARG A 31 26.33 4.49 -0.40
C ARG A 31 25.38 5.11 0.61
N ASN A 32 25.79 5.22 1.87
CA ASN A 32 24.94 5.72 2.97
C ASN A 32 23.54 5.07 3.02
N CYS A 33 23.46 3.76 2.80
CA CYS A 33 22.18 3.09 2.57
C CYS A 33 21.37 2.83 3.87
N LEU A 34 20.14 2.35 3.71
CA LEU A 34 19.27 1.95 4.83
C LEU A 34 19.53 0.53 5.37
N ASN A 35 20.49 -0.19 4.82
CA ASN A 35 20.84 -1.53 5.29
C ASN A 35 21.70 -1.49 6.56
N LYS A 36 21.79 -2.62 7.29
CA LYS A 36 22.57 -2.79 8.53
C LYS A 36 24.03 -2.31 8.41
N CYS A 37 24.61 -2.34 7.20
CA CYS A 37 25.97 -1.86 6.98
C CYS A 37 26.15 -0.34 7.13
N CYS A 38 25.09 0.46 7.01
CA CYS A 38 25.16 1.92 7.09
C CYS A 38 24.16 2.55 8.08
N ILE A 39 23.06 1.86 8.40
CA ILE A 39 21.99 2.40 9.25
C ILE A 39 22.32 2.32 10.75
N GLN A 40 23.22 1.44 11.16
CA GLN A 40 23.56 1.26 12.58
C GLN A 40 24.24 2.51 13.13
N GLY A 41 23.62 3.14 14.15
CA GLY A 41 24.08 4.40 14.72
C GLY A 41 23.69 5.64 13.92
N ALA A 42 22.95 5.47 12.81
CA ALA A 42 22.37 6.60 12.09
C ALA A 42 21.32 7.32 12.94
N LYS A 43 21.17 8.61 12.67
CA LYS A 43 20.11 9.43 13.23
C LYS A 43 19.25 9.94 12.10
N LEU A 44 17.96 9.65 12.18
CA LEU A 44 16.98 10.11 11.21
C LEU A 44 15.92 10.91 11.96
N PRO A 45 15.30 11.92 11.33
CA PRO A 45 14.14 12.56 11.91
C PRO A 45 13.08 11.51 12.22
N LEU A 46 12.31 11.70 13.28
CA LEU A 46 11.27 10.80 13.72
C LEU A 46 9.99 11.59 13.94
N TYR A 47 8.92 11.12 13.33
CA TYR A 47 7.56 11.56 13.59
C TYR A 47 6.84 10.46 14.37
N ALA A 48 6.51 10.74 15.63
CA ALA A 48 5.71 9.86 16.47
C ALA A 48 4.25 10.32 16.44
N PHE A 49 3.34 9.48 15.93
CA PHE A 49 1.92 9.80 15.78
C PHE A 49 1.08 9.33 16.96
N LYS A 50 -0.10 9.92 17.16
CA LYS A 50 -1.00 9.53 18.24
C LYS A 50 -1.79 8.28 17.83
N LYS A 51 -1.81 7.26 18.69
CA LYS A 51 -2.73 6.11 18.49
C LYS A 51 -4.17 6.58 18.69
N VAL A 52 -4.96 6.48 17.64
CA VAL A 52 -6.39 6.81 17.66
C VAL A 52 -7.18 5.67 18.29
N ASN A 53 -7.40 5.73 19.61
CA ASN A 53 -8.35 4.87 20.32
C ASN A 53 -9.69 5.62 20.42
N GLN A 54 -10.72 5.18 19.70
CA GLN A 54 -12.02 5.87 19.71
C GLN A 54 -12.80 5.59 21.01
N THR A 55 -12.59 6.45 22.01
CA THR A 55 -13.57 6.75 23.08
C THR A 55 -13.69 8.26 23.33
N GLU A 56 -13.32 9.10 22.37
CA GLU A 56 -13.74 10.51 22.36
C GLU A 56 -14.86 10.68 21.34
N THR A 57 -16.03 10.18 21.74
CA THR A 57 -17.32 10.58 21.18
C THR A 57 -17.39 12.10 21.09
N GLU A 58 -17.90 12.62 19.98
CA GLU A 58 -18.30 14.01 19.77
C GLU A 58 -19.25 14.50 20.88
N LYS A 59 -18.72 14.86 22.05
CA LYS A 59 -19.41 15.48 23.19
C LYS A 59 -18.37 15.90 24.24
N GLY A 60 -17.62 16.97 23.92
CA GLY A 60 -16.61 17.52 24.82
C GLY A 60 -16.18 18.95 24.52
N LEU A 61 -16.96 19.72 23.76
CA LEU A 61 -16.80 21.17 23.71
C LEU A 61 -17.38 21.74 25.01
N LEU A 62 -16.55 21.85 26.06
CA LEU A 62 -16.61 22.89 27.09
C LEU A 62 -15.47 22.67 28.10
N GLY A 63 -14.40 23.44 27.93
CA GLY A 63 -13.51 23.83 29.03
C GLY A 63 -12.18 23.08 29.16
N HIS A 64 -11.20 23.43 28.33
CA HIS A 64 -9.81 23.57 28.78
C HIS A 64 -9.05 24.47 27.80
N GLU A 65 -8.09 25.23 28.34
CA GLU A 65 -7.34 26.31 27.70
C GLU A 65 -6.88 25.99 26.27
N THR A 66 -7.12 26.93 25.35
CA THR A 66 -6.68 26.92 23.95
C THR A 66 -5.16 26.88 23.86
N LYS A 67 -4.57 25.69 23.88
CA LYS A 67 -3.44 25.41 22.99
C LYS A 67 -4.04 25.24 21.60
N GLU A 68 -3.94 26.27 20.78
CA GLU A 68 -4.18 26.14 19.34
C GLU A 68 -3.36 24.93 18.86
N LEU A 69 -4.02 23.83 18.47
CA LEU A 69 -3.36 22.81 17.66
C LEU A 69 -3.08 23.49 16.32
N PRO A 70 -1.82 23.78 15.96
CA PRO A 70 -1.53 24.39 14.68
C PRO A 70 -1.85 23.38 13.57
N VAL A 71 -2.21 23.88 12.40
CA VAL A 71 -2.36 23.12 11.13
C VAL A 71 -1.60 21.80 11.09
N GLU A 72 -2.29 20.71 10.68
CA GLU A 72 -1.80 19.39 10.24
C GLU A 72 -0.27 19.30 10.10
N PHE A 73 0.41 19.12 11.24
CA PHE A 73 1.87 19.27 11.32
C PHE A 73 2.61 18.27 10.43
N LEU A 74 2.03 17.08 10.20
CA LEU A 74 2.58 16.08 9.29
C LEU A 74 2.64 16.58 7.85
N ASP A 75 1.58 17.24 7.36
CA ASP A 75 1.50 17.74 5.98
C ASP A 75 2.59 18.77 5.70
N SER A 76 2.73 19.75 6.60
CA SER A 76 3.75 20.79 6.49
C SER A 76 5.16 20.21 6.56
N LEU A 77 5.39 19.27 7.48
CA LEU A 77 6.67 18.57 7.61
C LEU A 77 7.01 17.78 6.34
N LEU A 78 6.07 16.96 5.85
CA LEU A 78 6.28 16.09 4.70
C LEU A 78 6.57 16.92 3.45
N LEU A 79 5.77 17.94 3.17
CA LEU A 79 5.98 18.81 2.01
C LEU A 79 7.28 19.60 2.12
N GLY A 80 7.59 20.17 3.29
CA GLY A 80 8.84 20.90 3.51
C GLY A 80 10.08 20.01 3.33
N GLU A 81 10.07 18.79 3.89
CA GLU A 81 11.16 17.83 3.69
C GLU A 81 11.23 17.35 2.22
N TRP A 82 10.09 17.16 1.56
CA TRP A 82 10.05 16.79 0.14
C TRP A 82 10.65 17.88 -0.76
N GLU A 83 10.31 19.15 -0.52
CA GLU A 83 10.88 20.31 -1.22
C GLU A 83 12.39 20.48 -0.95
N ASP A 84 12.87 20.22 0.28
CA ASP A 84 14.32 20.18 0.56
C ASP A 84 15.02 19.16 -0.35
N ARG A 85 14.45 17.97 -0.54
CA ARG A 85 15.02 16.95 -1.44
C ARG A 85 14.93 17.35 -2.91
N VAL A 86 13.97 18.20 -3.31
CA VAL A 86 13.94 18.84 -4.64
C VAL A 86 15.13 19.78 -4.79
N GLN A 87 15.34 20.68 -3.82
CA GLN A 87 16.45 21.64 -3.84
C GLN A 87 17.82 20.95 -3.85
N ARG A 88 17.93 19.77 -3.23
CA ARG A 88 19.13 18.92 -3.22
C ARG A 88 19.30 18.07 -4.49
N GLY A 89 18.34 18.10 -5.42
CA GLY A 89 18.44 17.40 -6.71
C GLY A 89 18.31 15.88 -6.62
N LEU A 90 17.57 15.34 -5.64
CA LEU A 90 17.42 13.89 -5.46
C LEU A 90 16.38 13.23 -6.39
N PHE A 91 15.56 14.03 -7.07
CA PHE A 91 14.55 13.55 -7.99
C PHE A 91 15.11 13.38 -9.41
N ARG A 92 14.55 12.41 -10.14
CA ARG A 92 15.00 12.11 -11.52
C ARG A 92 14.51 13.10 -12.56
N TYR A 93 13.49 13.88 -12.24
CA TYR A 93 12.88 14.92 -13.08
C TYR A 93 12.01 15.82 -12.20
N ASP A 94 11.68 16.99 -12.73
CA ASP A 94 10.73 17.92 -12.12
C ASP A 94 9.30 17.49 -12.48
N VAL A 95 8.54 17.04 -11.47
CA VAL A 95 7.14 16.63 -11.65
C VAL A 95 6.19 17.82 -11.73
N THR A 96 6.58 18.98 -11.18
CA THR A 96 5.73 20.18 -11.20
C THR A 96 5.61 20.80 -12.60
N ALA A 97 6.50 20.39 -13.51
CA ALA A 97 6.45 20.73 -14.92
C ALA A 97 5.53 19.81 -15.75
N CYS A 98 4.95 18.75 -15.17
CA CYS A 98 4.03 17.87 -15.88
C CYS A 98 2.70 18.57 -16.19
N GLU A 99 2.25 18.47 -17.45
CA GLU A 99 0.96 19.02 -17.85
C GLU A 99 -0.18 18.15 -17.28
N THR A 100 -1.06 18.76 -16.49
CA THR A 100 -2.21 18.08 -15.87
C THR A 100 -3.50 18.82 -16.21
N LYS A 101 -4.55 18.08 -16.57
CA LYS A 101 -5.89 18.62 -16.83
C LYS A 101 -6.98 17.67 -16.36
N VAL A 102 -8.11 18.23 -15.94
CA VAL A 102 -9.34 17.45 -15.78
C VAL A 102 -9.98 17.28 -17.15
N ILE A 103 -10.21 16.02 -17.54
CA ILE A 103 -10.93 15.66 -18.75
C ILE A 103 -12.39 16.10 -18.60
N PRO A 104 -12.94 16.88 -19.53
CA PRO A 104 -14.34 17.28 -19.49
C PRO A 104 -15.28 16.07 -19.58
N GLY A 105 -16.30 16.03 -18.72
CA GLY A 105 -17.36 15.03 -18.77
C GLY A 105 -17.97 14.77 -17.39
N GLN A 106 -18.67 13.65 -17.25
CA GLN A 106 -19.45 13.31 -16.05
C GLN A 106 -18.56 12.89 -14.88
N TYR A 107 -17.49 12.15 -15.16
CA TYR A 107 -16.62 11.54 -14.17
C TYR A 107 -15.47 12.46 -13.76
N GLY A 108 -15.03 13.35 -14.65
CA GLY A 108 -13.91 14.25 -14.44
C GLY A 108 -12.60 13.50 -14.20
N PHE A 109 -12.28 12.55 -15.08
CA PHE A 109 -10.96 11.87 -15.08
C PHE A 109 -9.84 12.89 -15.16
N ILE A 110 -8.71 12.63 -14.50
CA ILE A 110 -7.57 13.54 -14.49
C ILE A 110 -6.53 12.96 -15.44
N ALA A 111 -6.16 13.69 -16.48
CA ALA A 111 -5.08 13.33 -17.37
C ALA A 111 -3.82 14.09 -16.97
N GLN A 112 -2.70 13.38 -16.85
CA GLN A 112 -1.39 13.98 -16.65
C GLN A 112 -0.39 13.42 -17.66
N LEU A 113 0.33 14.30 -18.36
CA LEU A 113 1.41 13.92 -19.26
C LEU A 113 2.72 13.80 -18.48
N ASN A 114 3.26 12.58 -18.43
CA ASN A 114 4.50 12.28 -17.71
C ASN A 114 5.51 11.57 -18.64
N GLU A 115 6.01 12.31 -19.64
CA GLU A 115 6.92 11.81 -20.67
C GLU A 115 8.26 11.38 -20.10
N GLY A 116 8.85 10.31 -20.64
CA GLY A 116 10.16 9.82 -20.22
C GLY A 116 10.22 9.20 -18.82
N ARG A 117 9.19 9.32 -17.97
CA ARG A 117 9.11 8.64 -16.67
C ARG A 117 9.27 7.12 -16.81
N HIS A 118 8.60 6.54 -17.79
CA HIS A 118 8.66 5.10 -18.07
C HIS A 118 10.05 4.63 -18.53
N LEU A 119 10.81 5.49 -19.22
CA LEU A 119 12.21 5.23 -19.61
C LEU A 119 13.19 5.25 -18.44
N LYS A 120 12.75 5.71 -17.26
CA LYS A 120 13.51 5.67 -16.01
C LYS A 120 12.96 4.61 -15.04
N LYS A 121 11.86 3.93 -15.40
CA LYS A 121 11.21 2.92 -14.56
C LYS A 121 11.97 1.60 -14.61
N ARG A 122 12.32 1.08 -13.42
CA ARG A 122 13.02 -0.20 -13.30
C ARG A 122 12.20 -1.33 -13.93
N PRO A 123 12.83 -2.31 -14.61
CA PRO A 123 12.14 -3.51 -15.04
C PRO A 123 11.63 -4.29 -13.84
N THR A 124 10.48 -4.91 -13.98
CA THR A 124 9.97 -5.84 -12.97
C THR A 124 10.88 -7.07 -12.88
N GLU A 125 11.48 -7.28 -11.71
CA GLU A 125 12.45 -8.38 -11.47
C GLU A 125 11.81 -9.66 -10.94
N PHE A 126 10.49 -9.65 -10.72
CA PHE A 126 9.70 -10.78 -10.22
C PHE A 126 8.71 -11.29 -11.27
N ARG A 127 8.11 -12.45 -10.98
CA ARG A 127 7.10 -13.02 -11.86
C ARG A 127 5.78 -12.30 -11.66
N VAL A 128 5.01 -12.10 -12.74
CA VAL A 128 3.73 -11.36 -12.65
C VAL A 128 2.55 -12.30 -12.41
N ASP A 129 2.76 -13.62 -12.43
CA ASP A 129 1.72 -14.65 -12.27
C ASP A 129 1.44 -15.04 -10.81
N LYS A 130 2.19 -14.48 -9.85
CA LYS A 130 2.00 -14.71 -8.42
C LYS A 130 1.92 -13.41 -7.63
N VAL A 131 0.84 -13.25 -6.88
CA VAL A 131 0.63 -12.12 -5.96
C VAL A 131 1.62 -12.20 -4.79
N LEU A 132 1.75 -13.38 -4.18
CA LEU A 132 2.70 -13.62 -3.09
C LEU A 132 3.99 -14.26 -3.60
N GLN A 133 5.10 -13.60 -3.30
CA GLN A 133 6.46 -14.09 -3.58
C GLN A 133 7.37 -13.77 -2.38
N PRO A 134 8.30 -14.67 -2.03
CA PRO A 134 9.26 -14.38 -0.96
C PRO A 134 10.10 -13.15 -1.29
N PHE A 135 10.47 -12.41 -0.25
CA PHE A 135 11.43 -11.33 -0.38
C PHE A 135 12.76 -11.86 -0.94
N ASP A 136 13.41 -11.07 -1.78
CA ASP A 136 14.70 -11.40 -2.39
C ASP A 136 15.67 -10.23 -2.23
N GLY A 137 16.60 -10.38 -1.27
CA GLY A 137 17.60 -9.36 -0.97
C GLY A 137 18.59 -9.09 -2.11
N SER A 138 18.72 -10.01 -3.07
CA SER A 138 19.59 -9.82 -4.24
C SER A 138 19.01 -8.79 -5.21
N LYS A 139 17.68 -8.75 -5.34
CA LYS A 139 16.94 -7.79 -6.19
C LYS A 139 16.88 -6.41 -5.56
N PHE A 140 16.43 -5.42 -6.34
CA PHE A 140 16.23 -4.10 -5.75
C PHE A 140 15.19 -4.12 -4.63
N ASN A 141 15.50 -3.44 -3.53
CA ASN A 141 14.62 -3.25 -2.39
C ASN A 141 15.01 -1.95 -1.65
N PHE A 142 14.12 -1.45 -0.80
CA PHE A 142 14.32 -0.16 -0.14
C PHE A 142 15.47 -0.10 0.88
N THR A 143 16.03 -1.23 1.35
CA THR A 143 17.23 -1.15 2.20
C THR A 143 18.45 -0.63 1.44
N LYS A 144 18.39 -0.60 0.09
CA LYS A 144 19.46 -0.18 -0.81
C LYS A 144 19.40 1.30 -1.20
N VAL A 145 18.37 2.05 -0.78
CA VAL A 145 18.31 3.51 -1.04
C VAL A 145 19.17 4.26 -0.03
N GLY A 146 19.59 5.47 -0.38
CA GLY A 146 20.38 6.33 0.50
C GLY A 146 19.54 6.95 1.61
N GLN A 147 20.13 7.18 2.78
CA GLN A 147 19.45 7.80 3.93
C GLN A 147 18.94 9.21 3.62
N GLU A 148 19.56 9.93 2.70
CA GLU A 148 19.09 11.23 2.22
C GLU A 148 17.76 11.21 1.45
N GLU A 149 17.35 10.04 0.95
CA GLU A 149 16.02 9.86 0.34
C GLU A 149 14.93 9.73 1.43
N VAL A 150 15.29 9.50 2.70
CA VAL A 150 14.34 9.41 3.82
C VAL A 150 13.96 10.80 4.31
N LEU A 151 12.67 11.01 4.54
CA LEU A 151 12.14 12.19 5.20
C LEU A 151 12.21 12.01 6.73
N PHE A 152 11.60 10.93 7.24
CA PHE A 152 11.56 10.62 8.66
C PHE A 152 11.20 9.15 8.92
N GLN A 153 11.52 8.67 10.13
CA GLN A 153 10.92 7.50 10.76
C GLN A 153 9.47 7.82 11.13
N PHE A 154 8.57 6.85 11.03
CA PHE A 154 7.15 7.02 11.33
C PHE A 154 6.67 5.90 12.24
N GLU A 155 6.38 6.23 13.50
CA GLU A 155 6.02 5.25 14.52
C GLU A 155 4.95 5.76 15.47
N ALA A 156 4.29 4.84 16.19
CA ALA A 156 3.29 5.22 17.16
C ALA A 156 3.94 5.77 18.43
N SER A 157 3.43 6.88 18.94
CA SER A 157 3.89 7.49 20.19
C SER A 157 3.63 6.59 21.40
N GLU A 158 4.59 6.56 22.33
CA GLU A 158 4.49 5.85 23.61
C GLU A 158 3.64 6.61 24.64
N ASP A 159 3.68 7.94 24.61
CA ASP A 159 3.01 8.80 25.60
C ASP A 159 1.66 9.34 25.12
N GLY A 160 1.24 8.97 23.89
CA GLY A 160 -0.03 9.35 23.31
C GLY A 160 -0.08 10.77 22.74
N GLU A 161 1.05 11.47 22.70
CA GLU A 161 1.19 12.79 22.10
C GLU A 161 1.95 12.74 20.77
N VAL A 162 1.60 13.64 19.85
CA VAL A 162 2.34 13.79 18.59
C VAL A 162 3.69 14.43 18.87
N GLN A 163 4.77 13.82 18.39
CA GLN A 163 6.13 14.33 18.59
C GLN A 163 6.95 14.32 17.30
N PHE A 164 7.85 15.30 17.19
CA PHE A 164 8.88 15.28 16.16
C PHE A 164 10.27 15.46 16.76
N LEU A 165 11.14 14.50 16.46
CA LEU A 165 12.50 14.45 16.95
C LEU A 165 13.43 14.51 15.73
N PRO A 166 14.06 15.67 15.43
CA PRO A 166 14.85 15.85 14.21
C PRO A 166 16.06 14.90 14.08
N ASN A 167 16.53 14.34 15.21
CA ASN A 167 17.73 13.52 15.28
C ASN A 167 17.52 12.30 16.20
N ALA A 168 16.48 11.50 15.93
CA ALA A 168 16.22 10.29 16.69
C ALA A 168 17.16 9.16 16.27
N PRO A 169 17.64 8.34 17.22
CA PRO A 169 18.45 7.17 16.89
C PRO A 169 17.59 6.15 16.13
N VAL A 170 18.17 5.50 15.12
CA VAL A 170 17.53 4.37 14.45
C VAL A 170 17.77 3.09 15.25
N SER A 171 16.70 2.49 15.78
CA SER A 171 16.77 1.19 16.44
C SER A 171 16.71 0.06 15.39
N VAL A 172 17.83 -0.61 15.16
CA VAL A 172 17.89 -1.77 14.25
C VAL A 172 17.02 -2.93 14.74
N GLU A 173 16.87 -3.06 16.06
CA GLU A 173 16.07 -4.11 16.70
C GLU A 173 14.57 -3.87 16.53
N ASN A 174 14.13 -2.61 16.57
CA ASN A 174 12.72 -2.25 16.42
C ASN A 174 12.26 -2.24 14.95
N ALA A 175 13.20 -2.40 14.00
CA ALA A 175 12.96 -2.33 12.56
C ALA A 175 12.02 -1.17 12.19
N PRO A 176 12.51 0.08 12.10
CA PRO A 176 11.64 1.24 11.98
C PRO A 176 10.84 1.20 10.68
N SER A 177 9.66 1.80 10.71
CA SER A 177 8.97 2.20 9.49
C SER A 177 9.46 3.58 9.07
N VAL A 178 9.63 3.80 7.77
CA VAL A 178 10.18 5.06 7.25
C VAL A 178 9.33 5.62 6.13
N VAL A 179 9.34 6.95 6.03
CA VAL A 179 8.77 7.71 4.92
C VAL A 179 9.92 8.23 4.08
N ALA A 180 9.94 7.89 2.79
CA ALA A 180 10.99 8.29 1.86
C ALA A 180 10.39 8.92 0.60
N ILE A 181 11.16 9.76 -0.10
CA ILE A 181 10.71 10.29 -1.39
C ILE A 181 10.55 9.16 -2.41
N ASN A 182 9.58 9.27 -3.31
CA ASN A 182 9.65 8.54 -4.55
C ASN A 182 10.51 9.35 -5.54
N VAL A 183 11.74 8.90 -5.79
CA VAL A 183 12.67 9.56 -6.73
C VAL A 183 12.15 9.66 -8.18
N SER A 184 11.05 8.97 -8.51
CA SER A 184 10.30 9.11 -9.78
C SER A 184 8.84 9.51 -9.50
N PRO A 185 8.62 10.73 -8.97
CA PRO A 185 7.35 11.14 -8.39
C PRO A 185 6.28 11.28 -9.47
N ILE A 186 5.08 10.74 -9.20
CA ILE A 186 3.93 10.95 -10.10
C ILE A 186 3.34 12.34 -9.92
N GLU A 187 3.35 12.87 -8.71
CA GLU A 187 2.78 14.18 -8.38
C GLU A 187 3.59 14.81 -7.23
N TYR A 188 3.32 16.08 -6.94
CA TYR A 188 3.83 16.81 -5.80
C TYR A 188 3.63 16.07 -4.47
N GLY A 189 4.67 16.09 -3.64
CA GLY A 189 4.70 15.39 -2.35
C GLY A 189 4.65 13.86 -2.47
N HIS A 190 5.00 13.27 -3.62
CA HIS A 190 4.98 11.81 -3.77
C HIS A 190 6.04 11.13 -2.92
N VAL A 191 5.59 10.40 -1.91
CA VAL A 191 6.38 9.65 -0.95
C VAL A 191 6.02 8.16 -0.94
N LEU A 192 6.87 7.38 -0.28
CA LEU A 192 6.70 5.97 0.00
C LEU A 192 6.68 5.79 1.52
N LEU A 193 5.64 5.14 2.05
CA LEU A 193 5.68 4.59 3.41
C LEU A 193 6.17 3.14 3.31
N ILE A 194 7.26 2.84 4.01
CA ILE A 194 7.92 1.53 4.00
C ILE A 194 7.87 0.96 5.42
N PRO A 195 6.90 0.08 5.72
CA PRO A 195 6.76 -0.53 7.04
C PRO A 195 7.94 -1.42 7.36
N ARG A 196 8.44 -1.31 8.60
CA ARG A 196 9.48 -2.17 9.19
C ARG A 196 10.60 -2.55 8.23
N ILE A 197 11.28 -1.54 7.69
CA ILE A 197 12.16 -1.67 6.52
C ILE A 197 13.25 -2.75 6.68
N LEU A 198 13.71 -3.00 7.92
CA LEU A 198 14.77 -3.97 8.21
C LEU A 198 14.28 -5.41 8.33
N GLU A 199 12.97 -5.64 8.44
CA GLU A 199 12.34 -6.97 8.38
C GLU A 199 12.22 -7.49 6.95
N CYS A 200 12.40 -6.61 5.95
CA CYS A 200 12.37 -6.97 4.54
C CYS A 200 11.06 -7.67 4.15
N LEU A 201 9.93 -7.15 4.62
CA LEU A 201 8.62 -7.72 4.35
C LEU A 201 8.35 -7.75 2.84
N PRO A 202 7.86 -8.86 2.27
CA PRO A 202 7.44 -8.89 0.87
C PRO A 202 6.26 -7.94 0.64
N GLN A 203 5.94 -7.61 -0.62
CA GLN A 203 4.82 -6.75 -0.99
C GLN A 203 3.48 -7.46 -0.72
N ARG A 204 3.11 -7.55 0.57
CA ARG A 204 1.96 -8.27 1.14
C ARG A 204 1.33 -7.40 2.22
N ILE A 205 0.01 -7.25 2.21
CA ILE A 205 -0.69 -6.55 3.30
C ILE A 205 -0.86 -7.50 4.49
N ASP A 206 -0.65 -6.95 5.68
CA ASP A 206 -1.04 -7.49 6.99
C ASP A 206 -1.78 -6.41 7.81
N HIS A 207 -2.37 -6.80 8.93
CA HIS A 207 -3.15 -5.91 9.79
C HIS A 207 -2.36 -4.71 10.31
N GLU A 208 -1.09 -4.91 10.66
CA GLU A 208 -0.24 -3.88 11.25
C GLU A 208 0.18 -2.83 10.21
N SER A 209 0.57 -3.28 9.02
CA SER A 209 1.05 -2.42 7.94
C SER A 209 -0.07 -1.58 7.32
N LEU A 210 -1.28 -2.14 7.18
CA LEU A 210 -2.42 -1.35 6.73
C LEU A 210 -2.87 -0.34 7.79
N LEU A 211 -2.84 -0.72 9.07
CA LEU A 211 -3.14 0.20 10.16
C LEU A 211 -2.16 1.37 10.19
N LEU A 212 -0.87 1.10 9.99
CA LEU A 212 0.16 2.15 9.90
C LEU A 212 -0.13 3.13 8.75
N ALA A 213 -0.54 2.62 7.58
CA ALA A 213 -0.94 3.47 6.46
C ALA A 213 -2.20 4.30 6.79
N LEU A 214 -3.20 3.70 7.45
CA LEU A 214 -4.38 4.44 7.89
C LEU A 214 -4.04 5.54 8.90
N HIS A 215 -3.15 5.28 9.87
CA HIS A 215 -2.66 6.33 10.78
C HIS A 215 -1.99 7.46 10.02
N MET A 216 -1.16 7.18 9.02
CA MET A 216 -0.54 8.23 8.20
C MET A 216 -1.60 9.10 7.49
N ALA A 217 -2.64 8.48 6.92
CA ALA A 217 -3.72 9.23 6.27
C ALA A 217 -4.55 10.06 7.27
N VAL A 218 -4.75 9.56 8.50
CA VAL A 218 -5.45 10.28 9.57
C VAL A 218 -4.63 11.46 10.09
N GLU A 219 -3.32 11.25 10.34
CA GLU A 219 -2.39 12.29 10.81
C GLU A 219 -2.14 13.37 9.77
N ALA A 220 -2.16 13.01 8.48
CA ALA A 220 -2.11 13.99 7.40
C ALA A 220 -3.34 14.90 7.44
N GLY A 221 -4.51 14.39 7.83
CA GLY A 221 -5.74 15.17 7.97
C GLY A 221 -6.30 15.75 6.66
N ASN A 222 -5.60 15.55 5.54
CA ASN A 222 -5.88 16.21 4.28
C ASN A 222 -6.62 15.30 3.28
N PRO A 223 -7.83 15.68 2.81
CA PRO A 223 -8.60 14.86 1.87
C PRO A 223 -7.95 14.74 0.47
N TYR A 224 -6.98 15.60 0.16
CA TYR A 224 -6.23 15.55 -1.09
C TYR A 224 -4.94 14.72 -0.99
N PHE A 225 -4.54 14.34 0.23
CA PHE A 225 -3.52 13.34 0.46
C PHE A 225 -4.16 11.95 0.36
N ARG A 226 -3.65 11.14 -0.57
CA ARG A 226 -4.16 9.78 -0.80
C ARG A 226 -3.03 8.80 -0.66
N MET A 227 -3.32 7.66 -0.06
CA MET A 227 -2.39 6.54 -0.03
C MET A 227 -2.87 5.44 -0.95
N GLY A 228 -1.93 4.83 -1.65
CA GLY A 228 -2.16 3.81 -2.63
C GLY A 228 -1.27 2.60 -2.38
N TYR A 229 -1.83 1.42 -2.54
CA TYR A 229 -1.11 0.15 -2.52
C TYR A 229 -1.39 -0.61 -3.81
N ASN A 230 -0.34 -1.27 -4.29
CA ASN A 230 -0.40 -2.18 -5.42
C ASN A 230 0.14 -3.53 -4.94
N SER A 231 -0.60 -4.61 -5.17
CA SER A 231 -0.08 -5.97 -5.00
C SER A 231 0.79 -6.38 -6.20
N LEU A 232 1.57 -7.46 -6.07
CA LEU A 232 2.20 -8.06 -7.25
C LEU A 232 1.11 -8.61 -8.19
N GLY A 233 1.29 -8.46 -9.50
CA GLY A 233 0.23 -8.72 -10.48
C GLY A 233 -0.70 -7.52 -10.74
N ALA A 234 -0.75 -6.55 -9.82
CA ALA A 234 -1.52 -5.31 -9.94
C ALA A 234 -0.60 -4.07 -10.04
N PHE A 235 0.51 -4.22 -10.78
CA PHE A 235 1.47 -3.16 -11.10
C PHE A 235 2.35 -2.61 -9.96
N ALA A 236 2.45 -3.33 -8.84
CA ALA A 236 3.64 -3.21 -8.00
C ALA A 236 4.90 -3.46 -8.84
N THR A 237 6.02 -2.83 -8.48
CA THR A 237 7.31 -2.99 -9.20
C THR A 237 8.47 -3.37 -8.31
N ILE A 238 8.25 -3.42 -7.00
CA ILE A 238 9.25 -3.80 -6.00
C ILE A 238 8.58 -4.79 -5.07
N ASN A 239 9.26 -5.91 -4.78
CA ASN A 239 8.81 -6.88 -3.79
C ASN A 239 9.43 -6.58 -2.42
N HIS A 240 9.08 -5.42 -1.87
CA HIS A 240 9.37 -4.99 -0.51
C HIS A 240 8.19 -4.11 -0.12
N LEU A 241 7.48 -4.45 0.95
CA LEU A 241 6.27 -3.80 1.39
C LEU A 241 6.40 -2.27 1.38
N HIS A 242 5.55 -1.63 0.59
CA HIS A 242 5.44 -0.18 0.55
C HIS A 242 4.03 0.25 0.15
N PHE A 243 3.63 1.39 0.71
CA PHE A 243 2.53 2.20 0.25
C PHE A 243 3.10 3.43 -0.45
N GLN A 244 2.34 4.00 -1.38
CA GLN A 244 2.68 5.24 -2.08
C GLN A 244 1.69 6.31 -1.64
N ALA A 245 2.10 7.56 -1.56
CA ALA A 245 1.17 8.64 -1.30
C ALA A 245 1.59 9.90 -2.03
N TYR A 246 0.64 10.76 -2.39
CA TYR A 246 0.91 12.11 -2.91
C TYR A 246 -0.31 13.02 -2.69
N TYR A 247 -0.11 14.31 -2.96
CA TYR A 247 -1.14 15.33 -2.88
C TYR A 247 -1.65 15.68 -4.27
N LEU A 248 -2.97 15.62 -4.46
CA LEU A 248 -3.58 16.18 -5.66
C LEU A 248 -4.90 16.84 -5.28
N ALA A 249 -4.93 18.18 -5.41
CA ALA A 249 -6.02 19.05 -5.00
C ALA A 249 -7.26 18.97 -5.93
N VAL A 250 -7.61 17.76 -6.36
CA VAL A 250 -8.77 17.43 -7.18
C VAL A 250 -9.37 16.11 -6.64
N PRO A 251 -10.70 16.02 -6.45
CA PRO A 251 -11.35 14.76 -6.13
C PRO A 251 -11.18 13.74 -7.27
N PHE A 252 -10.72 12.54 -6.95
CA PHE A 252 -10.59 11.47 -7.92
C PHE A 252 -11.98 11.03 -8.41
N PRO A 253 -12.12 10.63 -9.68
CA PRO A 253 -13.35 10.05 -10.22
C PRO A 253 -13.97 8.97 -9.34
N ILE A 254 -13.14 8.06 -8.79
CA ILE A 254 -13.62 6.96 -7.96
C ILE A 254 -14.27 7.45 -6.65
N GLU A 255 -13.81 8.58 -6.11
CA GLU A 255 -14.35 9.15 -4.87
C GLU A 255 -15.76 9.71 -5.04
N LYS A 256 -16.07 10.16 -6.26
CA LYS A 256 -17.38 10.70 -6.65
C LYS A 256 -18.36 9.61 -7.08
N ALA A 257 -17.87 8.39 -7.35
CA ALA A 257 -18.72 7.30 -7.81
C ALA A 257 -19.69 6.87 -6.71
N PRO A 258 -20.97 6.62 -7.06
CA PRO A 258 -21.98 6.18 -6.10
C PRO A 258 -21.64 4.79 -5.56
N THR A 259 -22.15 4.50 -4.37
CA THR A 259 -21.98 3.19 -3.74
C THR A 259 -23.32 2.61 -3.30
N LYS A 260 -23.41 1.29 -3.26
CA LYS A 260 -24.56 0.57 -2.71
C LYS A 260 -24.11 -0.25 -1.52
N LYS A 261 -24.64 0.08 -0.35
CA LYS A 261 -24.36 -0.67 0.88
C LYS A 261 -24.75 -2.14 0.69
N ILE A 262 -23.81 -3.03 1.03
CA ILE A 262 -24.03 -4.48 1.09
C ILE A 262 -24.36 -4.86 2.52
N THR A 263 -23.47 -4.53 3.46
CA THR A 263 -23.59 -4.91 4.87
C THR A 263 -22.81 -3.95 5.79
N THR A 264 -22.87 -4.20 7.08
CA THR A 264 -22.02 -3.57 8.11
C THR A 264 -21.40 -4.68 8.95
N SER A 265 -20.08 -4.63 9.19
CA SER A 265 -19.39 -5.59 10.06
C SER A 265 -19.76 -5.39 11.54
N ALA A 266 -19.45 -6.37 12.39
CA ALA A 266 -19.68 -6.26 13.84
C ALA A 266 -18.95 -5.04 14.44
N GLY A 267 -17.74 -4.74 13.96
CA GLY A 267 -16.97 -3.55 14.33
C GLY A 267 -17.48 -2.24 13.71
N GLY A 268 -18.69 -2.20 13.14
CA GLY A 268 -19.31 -0.96 12.62
C GLY A 268 -18.82 -0.51 11.24
N VAL A 269 -18.02 -1.32 10.53
CA VAL A 269 -17.50 -0.95 9.20
C VAL A 269 -18.58 -1.17 8.15
N LYS A 270 -18.99 -0.11 7.44
CA LYS A 270 -19.91 -0.17 6.31
C LYS A 270 -19.16 -0.68 5.09
N ILE A 271 -19.64 -1.79 4.50
CA ILE A 271 -19.09 -2.37 3.28
C ILE A 271 -20.09 -2.17 2.14
N SER A 272 -19.65 -1.53 1.06
CA SER A 272 -20.49 -1.16 -0.09
C SER A 272 -19.86 -1.59 -1.41
N GLU A 273 -20.68 -1.89 -2.40
CA GLU A 273 -20.26 -2.07 -3.78
C GLU A 273 -20.10 -0.69 -4.45
N LEU A 274 -19.03 -0.52 -5.24
CA LEU A 274 -18.83 0.63 -6.09
C LEU A 274 -19.70 0.54 -7.36
N LEU A 275 -20.48 1.58 -7.64
CA LEU A 275 -21.40 1.62 -8.78
C LEU A 275 -20.98 2.70 -9.80
N ASN A 276 -21.41 2.52 -11.05
CA ASN A 276 -21.19 3.46 -12.14
C ASN A 276 -19.72 3.88 -12.29
N TYR A 277 -18.82 2.92 -12.18
CA TYR A 277 -17.39 3.10 -12.33
C TYR A 277 -16.81 1.93 -13.16
N PRO A 278 -15.81 2.14 -14.02
CA PRO A 278 -15.36 1.11 -14.97
C PRO A 278 -14.66 -0.08 -14.30
N VAL A 279 -14.18 0.09 -13.06
CA VAL A 279 -13.55 -0.97 -12.26
C VAL A 279 -14.49 -1.34 -11.13
N ARG A 280 -14.86 -2.63 -11.04
CA ARG A 280 -15.63 -3.16 -9.92
C ARG A 280 -14.78 -3.22 -8.65
N GLY A 281 -15.36 -2.83 -7.52
CA GLY A 281 -14.63 -2.78 -6.25
C GLY A 281 -15.55 -2.67 -5.05
N LEU A 282 -14.96 -2.85 -3.88
CA LEU A 282 -15.60 -2.65 -2.59
C LEU A 282 -15.11 -1.36 -1.95
N VAL A 283 -15.99 -0.73 -1.19
CA VAL A 283 -15.73 0.49 -0.42
C VAL A 283 -16.01 0.21 1.05
N PHE A 284 -15.02 0.47 1.89
CA PHE A 284 -15.07 0.28 3.33
C PHE A 284 -15.01 1.65 4.01
N GLU A 285 -15.96 1.93 4.88
CA GLU A 285 -16.10 3.23 5.56
C GLU A 285 -16.56 3.04 7.00
N GLY A 286 -16.09 3.90 7.90
CA GLY A 286 -16.49 3.88 9.31
C GLY A 286 -15.76 2.81 10.11
N GLY A 287 -16.45 2.22 11.08
CA GLY A 287 -15.84 1.42 12.14
C GLY A 287 -16.00 2.10 13.50
N ASN A 288 -16.08 1.32 14.58
CA ASN A 288 -16.14 1.84 15.95
C ASN A 288 -14.76 2.34 16.43
N ALA A 289 -13.69 1.83 15.80
CA ALA A 289 -12.32 2.31 15.90
C ALA A 289 -11.64 2.22 14.53
N LEU A 290 -10.52 2.94 14.35
CA LEU A 290 -9.70 2.84 13.13
C LEU A 290 -9.20 1.42 12.89
N GLN A 291 -8.95 0.68 13.98
CA GLN A 291 -8.56 -0.71 13.95
C GLN A 291 -9.63 -1.61 13.29
N ASP A 292 -10.92 -1.34 13.50
CA ASP A 292 -11.99 -2.14 12.89
C ASP A 292 -11.97 -2.01 11.36
N LEU A 293 -11.78 -0.79 10.87
CA LEU A 293 -11.62 -0.50 9.44
C LEU A 293 -10.38 -1.21 8.90
N SER A 294 -9.24 -1.04 9.59
CA SER A 294 -7.98 -1.69 9.20
C SER A 294 -8.12 -3.20 9.12
N ASN A 295 -8.68 -3.83 10.15
CA ASN A 295 -8.80 -5.27 10.23
C ASN A 295 -9.72 -5.81 9.14
N THR A 296 -10.91 -5.21 8.98
CA THR A 296 -11.88 -5.64 7.97
C THR A 296 -11.29 -5.55 6.55
N VAL A 297 -10.55 -4.48 6.24
CA VAL A 297 -9.90 -4.33 4.93
C VAL A 297 -8.71 -5.28 4.79
N SER A 298 -7.94 -5.48 5.86
CA SER A 298 -6.78 -6.40 5.87
C SER A 298 -7.23 -7.84 5.63
N ASP A 299 -8.32 -8.29 6.27
CA ASP A 299 -8.89 -9.62 6.06
C ASP A 299 -9.28 -9.83 4.60
N ALA A 300 -9.91 -8.83 3.97
CA ALA A 300 -10.24 -8.86 2.55
C ALA A 300 -8.97 -8.91 1.67
N CYS A 301 -7.95 -8.10 1.98
CA CYS A 301 -6.67 -8.11 1.25
C CYS A 301 -5.94 -9.46 1.40
N ILE A 302 -5.93 -10.02 2.61
CA ILE A 302 -5.33 -11.32 2.92
C ILE A 302 -6.02 -12.44 2.14
N CYS A 303 -7.36 -12.41 2.09
CA CYS A 303 -8.12 -13.33 1.25
C CYS A 303 -7.71 -13.24 -0.23
N LEU A 304 -7.61 -12.03 -0.78
CA LEU A 304 -7.23 -11.82 -2.19
C LEU A 304 -5.80 -12.31 -2.49
N GLN A 305 -4.82 -11.95 -1.66
CA GLN A 305 -3.42 -12.35 -1.88
C GLN A 305 -3.20 -13.86 -1.71
N ASP A 306 -3.91 -14.51 -0.78
CA ASP A 306 -3.82 -15.96 -0.55
C ASP A 306 -4.51 -16.75 -1.69
N ASN A 307 -5.55 -16.17 -2.31
CA ASN A 307 -6.21 -16.71 -3.50
C ASN A 307 -5.56 -16.28 -4.84
N ASN A 308 -4.38 -15.65 -4.78
CA ASN A 308 -3.65 -15.18 -5.96
C ASN A 308 -4.44 -14.24 -6.88
N ILE A 309 -5.32 -13.41 -6.31
CA ILE A 309 -6.09 -12.40 -7.04
C ILE A 309 -5.36 -11.06 -6.92
N PRO A 310 -4.86 -10.46 -8.01
CA PRO A 310 -4.24 -9.15 -7.96
C PRO A 310 -5.24 -8.06 -7.60
N TYR A 311 -4.80 -7.10 -6.79
CA TYR A 311 -5.62 -6.00 -6.32
C TYR A 311 -4.83 -4.73 -6.01
N ASN A 312 -5.56 -3.64 -5.89
CA ASN A 312 -5.06 -2.34 -5.45
C ASN A 312 -5.92 -1.83 -4.29
N VAL A 313 -5.33 -0.97 -3.46
CA VAL A 313 -6.04 -0.32 -2.35
C VAL A 313 -5.80 1.18 -2.43
N LEU A 314 -6.88 1.98 -2.40
CA LEU A 314 -6.81 3.43 -2.25
C LEU A 314 -7.39 3.82 -0.88
N ILE A 315 -6.60 4.50 -0.07
CA ILE A 315 -7.03 5.15 1.17
C ILE A 315 -7.24 6.64 0.86
N SER A 316 -8.42 7.14 1.16
CA SER A 316 -8.86 8.50 0.87
C SER A 316 -9.61 9.12 2.06
N ASP A 317 -9.99 10.39 1.93
CA ASP A 317 -10.83 11.10 2.90
C ASP A 317 -10.23 11.02 4.33
N CYS A 318 -8.95 11.36 4.43
CA CYS A 318 -8.22 11.39 5.70
C CYS A 318 -8.23 10.04 6.44
N GLY A 319 -8.18 8.93 5.69
CA GLY A 319 -8.19 7.58 6.24
C GLY A 319 -9.59 7.01 6.57
N LYS A 320 -10.67 7.75 6.29
CA LYS A 320 -12.04 7.32 6.62
C LYS A 320 -12.66 6.39 5.59
N ARG A 321 -12.12 6.36 4.36
CA ARG A 321 -12.66 5.60 3.25
C ARG A 321 -11.56 4.83 2.54
N VAL A 322 -11.77 3.54 2.37
CA VAL A 322 -10.84 2.63 1.68
C VAL A 322 -11.52 1.93 0.53
N PHE A 323 -10.92 1.99 -0.66
CA PHE A 323 -11.36 1.28 -1.85
C PHE A 323 -10.47 0.07 -2.06
N LEU A 324 -11.09 -1.10 -2.24
CA LEU A 324 -10.44 -2.34 -2.60
C LEU A 324 -10.85 -2.74 -4.02
N LEU A 325 -9.86 -2.85 -4.90
CA LEU A 325 -10.07 -2.99 -6.35
C LEU A 325 -9.33 -4.24 -6.86
N PRO A 326 -9.97 -5.43 -6.84
CA PRO A 326 -9.48 -6.59 -7.54
C PRO A 326 -9.37 -6.32 -9.05
N GLN A 327 -8.27 -6.74 -9.68
CA GLN A 327 -8.05 -6.53 -11.11
C GLN A 327 -7.39 -7.73 -11.79
N CYS A 328 -7.50 -7.79 -13.12
CA CYS A 328 -6.98 -8.88 -13.94
C CYS A 328 -6.22 -8.41 -15.19
N TYR A 329 -5.79 -7.14 -15.24
CA TYR A 329 -5.22 -6.58 -16.47
C TYR A 329 -3.94 -7.29 -16.92
N ALA A 330 -3.02 -7.60 -16.00
CA ALA A 330 -1.77 -8.30 -16.34
C ALA A 330 -2.02 -9.72 -16.89
N GLU A 331 -3.03 -10.41 -16.38
CA GLU A 331 -3.48 -11.71 -16.88
C GLU A 331 -4.06 -11.57 -18.29
N LYS A 332 -4.98 -10.63 -18.51
CA LYS A 332 -5.53 -10.35 -19.85
C LYS A 332 -4.46 -9.97 -20.86
N GLN A 333 -3.44 -9.19 -20.46
CA GLN A 333 -2.29 -8.88 -21.31
C GLN A 333 -1.54 -10.15 -21.71
N ALA A 334 -1.33 -11.07 -20.76
CA ALA A 334 -0.65 -12.33 -20.99
C ALA A 334 -1.44 -13.30 -21.89
N LEU A 335 -2.77 -13.26 -21.81
CA LEU A 335 -3.67 -14.04 -22.65
C LEU A 335 -3.91 -13.42 -24.04
N GLY A 336 -3.42 -12.20 -24.29
CA GLY A 336 -3.62 -11.50 -25.55
C GLY A 336 -5.03 -10.91 -25.72
N GLU A 337 -5.75 -10.73 -24.61
CA GLU A 337 -7.12 -10.20 -24.58
C GLU A 337 -7.17 -8.66 -24.55
N VAL A 338 -6.01 -8.01 -24.43
CA VAL A 338 -5.89 -6.55 -24.49
C VAL A 338 -5.58 -6.12 -25.91
N SER A 339 -6.37 -5.19 -26.45
CA SER A 339 -6.18 -4.69 -27.82
C SER A 339 -4.82 -4.01 -28.00
N SER A 340 -4.27 -4.08 -29.22
CA SER A 340 -3.01 -3.42 -29.56
C SER A 340 -3.04 -1.92 -29.29
N GLU A 341 -4.18 -1.27 -29.57
CA GLU A 341 -4.39 0.15 -29.30
C GLU A 341 -4.18 0.51 -27.82
N LEU A 342 -4.73 -0.29 -26.90
CA LEU A 342 -4.54 -0.08 -25.46
C LEU A 342 -3.10 -0.39 -25.03
N LEU A 343 -2.48 -1.45 -25.57
CA LEU A 343 -1.09 -1.77 -25.30
C LEU A 343 -0.14 -0.65 -25.76
N ASP A 344 -0.45 0.01 -26.88
CA ASP A 344 0.35 1.09 -27.45
C ASP A 344 0.33 2.36 -26.59
N THR A 345 -0.72 2.58 -25.77
CA THR A 345 -0.74 3.66 -24.75
C THR A 345 0.34 3.44 -23.69
N GLN A 346 0.74 2.18 -23.50
CA GLN A 346 1.63 1.71 -22.46
C GLN A 346 1.17 2.08 -21.04
N VAL A 347 -0.08 2.45 -20.82
CA VAL A 347 -0.57 2.76 -19.48
C VAL A 347 -0.57 1.49 -18.64
N ASN A 348 0.02 1.58 -17.45
CA ASN A 348 -0.01 0.50 -16.47
C ASN A 348 -1.07 0.89 -15.44
N PRO A 349 -2.23 0.22 -15.41
CA PRO A 349 -3.33 0.59 -14.52
C PRO A 349 -3.03 0.17 -13.07
N ALA A 350 -2.18 0.95 -12.39
CA ALA A 350 -1.94 0.84 -10.97
C ALA A 350 -3.02 1.64 -10.20
N VAL A 351 -2.89 1.70 -8.87
CA VAL A 351 -3.85 2.36 -7.99
C VAL A 351 -4.23 3.77 -8.42
N TRP A 352 -3.30 4.55 -8.96
CA TRP A 352 -3.58 5.93 -9.37
C TRP A 352 -4.48 5.99 -10.62
N GLU A 353 -4.13 5.22 -11.65
CA GLU A 353 -4.89 5.16 -12.90
C GLU A 353 -6.28 4.57 -12.69
N ILE A 354 -6.38 3.45 -11.97
CA ILE A 354 -7.70 2.82 -11.70
C ILE A 354 -8.58 3.67 -10.81
N SER A 355 -8.01 4.62 -10.04
CA SER A 355 -8.80 5.56 -9.24
C SER A 355 -9.19 6.81 -10.04
N GLY A 356 -8.64 6.97 -11.24
CA GLY A 356 -9.00 7.98 -12.22
C GLY A 356 -7.98 9.10 -12.41
N HIS A 357 -6.77 8.98 -11.86
CA HIS A 357 -5.62 9.79 -12.25
C HIS A 357 -4.81 9.07 -13.34
N MET A 358 -5.12 9.39 -14.59
CA MET A 358 -4.52 8.80 -15.78
C MET A 358 -3.14 9.40 -16.06
N VAL A 359 -2.09 8.67 -15.68
CA VAL A 359 -0.71 9.05 -15.98
C VAL A 359 -0.32 8.58 -17.39
N LEU A 360 -0.41 9.50 -18.35
CA LEU A 360 -0.21 9.27 -19.77
C LEU A 360 1.26 9.46 -20.16
N LYS A 361 1.73 8.64 -21.09
CA LYS A 361 3.16 8.57 -21.47
C LYS A 361 3.49 9.26 -22.78
N ARG A 362 2.47 9.58 -23.59
CA ARG A 362 2.62 10.16 -24.92
C ARG A 362 1.78 11.43 -25.00
N LYS A 363 2.35 12.50 -25.57
CA LYS A 363 1.63 13.75 -25.80
C LYS A 363 0.34 13.58 -26.58
N LYS A 364 0.33 12.70 -27.60
CA LYS A 364 -0.87 12.34 -28.36
C LYS A 364 -2.02 11.85 -27.46
N ASP A 365 -1.74 10.91 -26.57
CA ASP A 365 -2.77 10.35 -25.67
C ASP A 365 -3.32 11.40 -24.71
N TYR A 366 -2.47 12.35 -24.29
CA TYR A 366 -2.85 13.46 -23.43
C TYR A 366 -3.73 14.48 -24.16
N GLU A 367 -3.34 14.87 -25.37
CA GLU A 367 -4.12 15.81 -26.20
C GLU A 367 -5.50 15.22 -26.54
N GLU A 368 -5.55 13.94 -26.90
CA GLU A 368 -6.76 13.19 -27.27
C GLU A 368 -7.48 12.55 -26.06
N ALA A 369 -7.07 12.86 -24.83
CA ALA A 369 -7.64 12.26 -23.62
C ALA A 369 -9.15 12.56 -23.49
N SER A 370 -9.95 11.51 -23.34
CA SER A 370 -11.40 11.57 -23.17
C SER A 370 -11.86 10.59 -22.09
N GLU A 371 -13.05 10.82 -21.52
CA GLU A 371 -13.61 9.89 -20.54
C GLU A 371 -13.88 8.52 -21.14
N GLU A 372 -14.27 8.47 -22.42
CA GLU A 372 -14.45 7.22 -23.16
C GLU A 372 -13.15 6.41 -23.25
N ASN A 373 -12.03 7.07 -23.53
CA ASN A 373 -10.72 6.42 -23.59
C ASN A 373 -10.30 5.88 -22.22
N ALA A 374 -10.48 6.68 -21.16
CA ALA A 374 -10.18 6.25 -19.79
C ALA A 374 -11.08 5.07 -19.38
N TRP A 375 -12.38 5.18 -19.63
CA TRP A 375 -13.37 4.13 -19.32
C TRP A 375 -13.03 2.83 -20.04
N ARG A 376 -12.74 2.90 -21.33
CA ARG A 376 -12.40 1.73 -22.16
C ARG A 376 -11.16 1.01 -21.63
N LEU A 377 -10.11 1.75 -21.24
CA LEU A 377 -8.92 1.14 -20.64
C LEU A 377 -9.27 0.46 -19.31
N LEU A 378 -9.95 1.17 -18.41
CA LEU A 378 -10.25 0.69 -17.06
C LEU A 378 -11.26 -0.47 -17.04
N ALA A 379 -12.20 -0.52 -18.00
CA ALA A 379 -13.12 -1.65 -18.13
C ALA A 379 -12.39 -2.97 -18.43
N VAL A 380 -11.26 -2.91 -19.15
CA VAL A 380 -10.41 -4.10 -19.37
C VAL A 380 -9.72 -4.52 -18.08
N VAL A 381 -9.42 -3.60 -17.18
CA VAL A 381 -8.79 -3.89 -15.88
C VAL A 381 -9.72 -4.66 -14.96
N SER A 382 -11.00 -4.34 -15.00
CA SER A 382 -12.03 -4.92 -14.14
C SER A 382 -12.19 -6.43 -14.33
N LEU A 383 -12.52 -7.10 -13.23
CA LEU A 383 -13.11 -8.44 -13.27
C LEU A 383 -14.46 -8.42 -14.00
N SER A 384 -14.84 -9.58 -14.56
CA SER A 384 -16.23 -9.79 -15.01
C SER A 384 -17.19 -9.72 -13.81
N GLU A 385 -18.48 -9.59 -14.09
CA GLU A 385 -19.47 -9.54 -13.02
C GLU A 385 -19.52 -10.83 -12.21
N GLU A 386 -19.49 -11.97 -12.89
CA GLU A 386 -19.53 -13.30 -12.29
C GLU A 386 -18.29 -13.51 -11.42
N ARG A 387 -17.11 -13.20 -11.95
CA ARG A 387 -15.86 -13.34 -11.20
C ARG A 387 -15.82 -12.39 -10.00
N PHE A 388 -16.34 -11.17 -10.13
CA PHE A 388 -16.42 -10.24 -9.02
C PHE A 388 -17.36 -10.74 -7.91
N GLN A 389 -18.49 -11.36 -8.26
CA GLN A 389 -19.39 -11.98 -7.29
C GLN A 389 -18.73 -13.15 -6.54
N GLU A 390 -17.98 -14.01 -7.25
CA GLU A 390 -17.19 -15.09 -6.64
C GLU A 390 -16.15 -14.53 -5.66
N VAL A 391 -15.40 -13.51 -6.08
CA VAL A 391 -14.38 -12.86 -5.24
C VAL A 391 -15.00 -12.20 -4.01
N ASN A 392 -16.15 -11.55 -4.15
CA ASN A 392 -16.88 -10.99 -3.01
C ASN A 392 -17.30 -12.09 -2.03
N ALA A 393 -17.79 -13.24 -2.50
CA ALA A 393 -18.14 -14.35 -1.62
C ALA A 393 -16.94 -14.82 -0.78
N LEU A 394 -15.77 -14.98 -1.41
CA LEU A 394 -14.51 -15.33 -0.71
C LEU A 394 -14.12 -14.27 0.33
N ILE A 395 -14.23 -12.99 -0.01
CA ILE A 395 -13.92 -11.88 0.91
C ILE A 395 -14.86 -11.91 2.11
N PHE A 396 -16.17 -12.04 1.90
CA PHE A 396 -17.14 -12.03 2.98
C PHE A 396 -17.05 -13.26 3.88
N GLU A 397 -16.70 -14.43 3.32
CA GLU A 397 -16.38 -15.62 4.11
C GLU A 397 -15.16 -15.38 5.01
N ALA A 398 -14.07 -14.82 4.47
CA ALA A 398 -12.86 -14.52 5.24
C ALA A 398 -13.12 -13.51 6.37
N ILE A 399 -13.85 -12.42 6.09
CA ILE A 399 -14.22 -11.41 7.10
C ILE A 399 -15.08 -12.04 8.21
N ALA A 400 -16.01 -12.93 7.87
CA ALA A 400 -16.85 -13.61 8.86
C ALA A 400 -16.05 -14.57 9.75
N CYS A 401 -15.11 -15.33 9.17
CA CYS A 401 -14.23 -16.21 9.93
C CYS A 401 -13.29 -15.46 10.88
N ALA A 402 -12.76 -14.30 10.47
CA ALA A 402 -11.90 -13.47 11.31
C ALA A 402 -12.66 -12.88 12.51
N GLY A 403 -13.94 -12.51 12.32
CA GLY A 403 -14.82 -12.05 13.41
C GLY A 403 -14.99 -13.10 14.51
N ASN A 404 -15.29 -14.35 14.14
CA ASN A 404 -15.50 -15.43 15.11
C ASN A 404 -14.21 -15.80 15.87
N ALA A 405 -13.05 -15.77 15.21
CA ALA A 405 -11.77 -16.05 15.86
C ALA A 405 -11.42 -15.01 16.93
N ASN A 406 -11.79 -13.75 16.72
CA ASN A 406 -11.58 -12.69 17.71
C ASN A 406 -12.56 -12.78 18.89
N GLU A 407 -13.79 -13.23 18.66
CA GLU A 407 -14.76 -13.52 19.73
C GLU A 407 -14.30 -14.71 20.60
N ASP A 408 -13.81 -15.79 20.00
CA ASP A 408 -13.26 -16.95 20.73
C ASP A 408 -12.02 -16.58 21.58
N ILE A 409 -11.18 -15.66 21.11
CA ILE A 409 -10.01 -15.16 21.86
C ILE A 409 -10.47 -14.24 23.00
N ALA A 410 -11.46 -13.38 22.77
CA ALA A 410 -12.03 -12.52 23.80
C ALA A 410 -12.73 -13.33 24.92
N GLU A 411 -13.49 -14.37 24.56
CA GLU A 411 -14.12 -15.27 25.53
C GLU A 411 -13.09 -16.07 26.34
N ARG A 412 -12.01 -16.54 25.72
CA ARG A 412 -10.90 -17.21 26.43
C ARG A 412 -10.13 -16.24 27.35
N SER A 413 -9.99 -14.99 26.95
CA SER A 413 -9.30 -13.96 27.76
C SER A 413 -10.14 -13.46 28.94
N LEU A 414 -11.46 -13.62 28.89
CA LEU A 414 -12.40 -13.32 29.99
C LEU A 414 -12.64 -14.52 30.92
N GLY A 415 -12.17 -15.72 30.54
CA GLY A 415 -12.31 -16.96 31.31
C GLY A 415 -11.17 -17.27 32.29
N GLU A 416 -10.05 -16.57 32.22
CA GLU A 416 -8.89 -16.76 33.11
C GLU A 416 -8.75 -15.59 34.11
N ALA A 417 -9.70 -15.47 35.04
CA ALA A 417 -9.56 -14.60 36.19
C ALA A 417 -10.30 -15.12 37.44
N ASP A 418 -10.07 -16.38 37.82
CA ASP A 418 -9.96 -16.80 39.23
C ASP A 418 -9.61 -18.30 39.28
N ASP A 419 -8.36 -18.63 39.63
CA ASP A 419 -8.11 -19.68 40.63
C ASP A 419 -6.62 -19.73 41.01
N LYS A 420 -6.36 -19.63 42.31
CA LYS A 420 -5.02 -19.74 42.92
C LYS A 420 -4.55 -21.20 42.95
N PRO A 421 -3.23 -21.45 42.98
CA PRO A 421 -2.69 -22.80 42.89
C PRO A 421 -2.63 -23.50 44.25
N GLN A 422 -3.01 -24.78 44.31
CA GLN A 422 -2.60 -25.71 45.37
C GLN A 422 -2.13 -27.06 44.81
N SER A 423 -0.83 -27.29 45.02
CA SER A 423 -0.08 -28.53 45.34
C SER A 423 -0.50 -29.93 44.85
N HIS A 424 0.47 -30.58 44.18
CA HIS A 424 0.95 -31.98 44.30
C HIS A 424 -0.06 -33.15 44.24
N GLU A 425 0.05 -34.02 43.23
CA GLU A 425 0.69 -35.36 43.28
C GLU A 425 0.56 -36.11 41.94
N GLU A 426 1.39 -37.15 41.78
CA GLU A 426 1.66 -37.99 40.60
C GLU A 426 0.42 -38.71 40.02
N VAL A 427 0.52 -39.12 38.73
CA VAL A 427 0.48 -40.53 38.26
C VAL A 427 0.09 -40.62 36.77
N ASP A 428 0.98 -41.25 36.01
CA ASP A 428 0.86 -42.07 34.79
C ASP A 428 -0.40 -42.06 33.88
N ALA A 429 -0.11 -41.71 32.62
CA ALA A 429 -0.22 -42.57 31.43
C ALA A 429 -1.50 -42.61 30.54
N ILE A 430 -1.17 -42.77 29.24
CA ILE A 430 -1.92 -43.41 28.12
C ILE A 430 -2.79 -42.53 27.20
N ASN A 431 -2.23 -42.33 26.00
CA ASN A 431 -2.78 -42.42 24.64
C ASN A 431 -4.20 -41.91 24.31
N ASN A 432 -4.26 -40.95 23.37
CA ASN A 432 -4.66 -41.13 21.95
C ASN A 432 -5.35 -39.86 21.44
N SER A 433 -4.72 -39.15 20.50
CA SER A 433 -5.46 -38.28 19.57
C SER A 433 -5.01 -38.59 18.14
N SER A 434 -5.99 -39.05 17.38
CA SER A 434 -5.93 -39.42 15.97
C SER A 434 -5.93 -38.17 15.09
N CYS A 435 -4.94 -38.04 14.21
CA CYS A 435 -4.94 -37.11 13.09
C CYS A 435 -6.02 -37.48 12.05
N PRO A 436 -6.76 -36.52 11.48
CA PRO A 436 -7.48 -36.74 10.24
C PRO A 436 -6.56 -36.57 9.04
N ALA A 437 -6.60 -37.56 8.15
CA ALA A 437 -5.77 -37.74 6.98
C ALA A 437 -6.02 -36.69 5.87
N MET A 438 -4.93 -36.28 5.22
CA MET A 438 -4.93 -35.59 3.94
C MET A 438 -5.39 -36.55 2.84
N VAL A 439 -6.33 -36.12 2.00
CA VAL A 439 -6.71 -36.82 0.76
C VAL A 439 -5.90 -36.23 -0.39
N SER A 440 -5.03 -37.06 -0.96
CA SER A 440 -4.29 -36.83 -2.20
C SER A 440 -5.20 -37.06 -3.41
N GLY A 441 -5.26 -36.07 -4.32
CA GLY A 441 -5.85 -36.22 -5.66
C GLY A 441 -4.87 -35.74 -6.72
N THR A 442 -4.17 -36.69 -7.33
CA THR A 442 -3.35 -36.53 -8.54
C THR A 442 -4.24 -36.45 -9.78
N HIS A 443 -3.93 -35.55 -10.72
CA HIS A 443 -3.91 -35.88 -12.16
C HIS A 443 -3.03 -34.88 -12.93
N GLU A 444 -1.90 -35.40 -13.40
CA GLU A 444 -1.04 -34.80 -14.43
C GLU A 444 -1.81 -34.72 -15.76
N CYS A 445 -1.65 -33.63 -16.51
CA CYS A 445 -1.96 -33.60 -17.92
C CYS A 445 -0.77 -33.04 -18.71
N LEU A 446 -0.28 -33.88 -19.62
CA LEU A 446 0.92 -33.74 -20.41
C LEU A 446 0.77 -32.67 -21.49
N VAL A 447 1.85 -31.91 -21.67
CA VAL A 447 2.10 -31.01 -22.80
C VAL A 447 2.46 -31.84 -24.03
N LEU A 448 1.78 -31.59 -25.15
CA LEU A 448 2.27 -31.94 -26.49
C LEU A 448 2.76 -30.66 -27.19
N GLN A 449 3.86 -30.85 -27.93
CA GLN A 449 4.83 -29.85 -28.42
C GLN A 449 4.28 -28.79 -29.35
#